data_AF-A0A970KZA6-F1
#
_entry.id   AF-A0A970KZA6-F1
#
_cell.length_a   1.000
_cell.length_b   1.000
_cell.length_c   1.000
_cell.angle_alpha   90.00
_cell.angle_beta   90.00
_cell.angle_gamma   90.00
#
_symmetry.space_group_name_H-M   'P 1'
#
loop_
_entity.id
_entity.type
_entity.pdbx_description
1 polymer ?
#
loop_
_entity_poly.entity_id
_entity_poly.type
_entity_poly.pdbx_seq_one_letter_code
_entity_poly.pdbx_strand_id
1 'polypeptide(L)'
;MLGELGRAVETHSYMWLYRSERDGPPIVLFDYQQTRSGKHPAEFLSGFSGYLQVDGYAGYGRVPNVTLIGCWAHVRRGFVETLAILAKESRSGATCAPAIGLEYCNACSRSNVN
;
A
#
# COMPACT_ATOMS: atom_id res chain seq x y z
N MET A 1 -20.62 1.16 -13.46
CA MET A 1 -20.83 2.62 -13.28
C MET A 1 -21.68 2.82 -12.04
N LEU A 2 -21.30 3.70 -11.11
CA LEU A 2 -21.95 3.82 -9.78
C LEU A 2 -23.13 4.81 -9.72
N GLY A 3 -23.56 5.42 -10.84
CA GLY A 3 -24.77 6.25 -10.88
C GLY A 3 -24.75 7.46 -9.94
N GLU A 4 -23.57 8.04 -9.70
CA GLU A 4 -23.41 9.16 -8.78
C GLU A 4 -24.13 10.41 -9.30
N LEU A 5 -25.04 10.97 -8.50
CA LEU A 5 -25.80 12.15 -8.87
C LEU A 5 -24.86 13.35 -9.10
N GLY A 6 -24.93 13.95 -10.29
CA GLY A 6 -24.14 15.13 -10.64
C GLY A 6 -22.69 14.84 -11.08
N ARG A 7 -22.31 13.58 -11.33
CA ARG A 7 -21.01 13.22 -11.92
C ARG A 7 -21.15 12.49 -13.24
N ALA A 8 -20.19 12.72 -14.13
CA ALA A 8 -20.12 12.02 -15.41
C ALA A 8 -19.79 10.53 -15.20
N VAL A 9 -20.32 9.68 -16.08
CA VAL A 9 -20.18 8.23 -16.07
C VAL A 9 -18.73 7.75 -16.04
N GLU A 10 -17.87 8.49 -16.74
CA GLU A 10 -16.46 8.16 -16.93
C GLU A 10 -15.57 8.61 -15.77
N THR A 11 -16.14 9.24 -14.73
CA THR A 11 -15.34 9.82 -13.66
C THR A 11 -14.84 8.74 -12.71
N HIS A 12 -13.54 8.79 -12.39
CA HIS A 12 -12.93 7.84 -11.46
C HIS A 12 -13.36 8.14 -10.03
N SER A 13 -13.77 7.10 -9.31
CA SER A 13 -13.93 7.09 -7.85
C SER A 13 -12.99 6.09 -7.23
N TYR A 14 -12.71 6.26 -5.95
CA TYR A 14 -11.70 5.51 -5.22
C TYR A 14 -12.33 4.88 -3.98
N MET A 15 -11.83 3.71 -3.62
CA MET A 15 -12.19 3.05 -2.38
C MET A 15 -10.92 2.93 -1.53
N TRP A 16 -10.91 3.62 -0.39
CA TRP A 16 -9.85 3.49 0.60
C TRP A 16 -10.13 2.25 1.45
N LEU A 17 -9.07 1.49 1.73
CA LEU A 17 -9.17 0.29 2.54
C LEU A 17 -8.34 0.49 3.80
N TYR A 18 -9.00 0.41 4.94
CA TYR A 18 -8.37 0.45 6.25
C TYR A 18 -8.54 -0.91 6.92
N ARG A 19 -7.50 -1.32 7.66
CA ARG A 19 -7.53 -2.56 8.42
C ARG A 19 -7.11 -2.26 9.86
N SER A 20 -7.83 -2.81 10.83
CA SER A 20 -7.40 -2.77 12.22
C SER A 20 -6.11 -3.57 12.44
N GLU A 21 -5.43 -3.26 13.54
CA GLU A 21 -4.25 -3.98 14.00
C GLU A 21 -4.59 -5.43 14.41
N ARG A 22 -3.56 -6.19 14.80
CA ARG A 22 -3.70 -7.61 15.16
C ARG A 22 -4.47 -7.82 16.47
N ASP A 23 -4.42 -6.84 17.38
CA ASP A 23 -5.01 -6.96 18.70
C ASP A 23 -6.49 -6.56 18.68
N GLY A 24 -7.34 -7.56 18.48
CA GLY A 24 -8.80 -7.43 18.47
C GLY A 24 -9.46 -8.12 17.27
N PRO A 25 -10.79 -8.01 17.14
CA PRO A 25 -11.48 -8.51 15.97
C PRO A 25 -10.90 -7.86 14.70
N PRO A 26 -10.52 -8.64 13.67
CA PRO A 26 -10.03 -8.06 12.43
C PRO A 26 -11.16 -7.33 11.73
N ILE A 27 -11.02 -6.02 11.59
CA ILE A 27 -11.96 -5.15 10.88
C ILE A 27 -11.30 -4.70 9.59
N VAL A 28 -12.03 -4.82 8.48
CA VAL A 28 -11.67 -4.23 7.20
C VAL A 28 -12.77 -3.23 6.85
N LEU A 29 -12.39 -1.96 6.69
CA LEU A 29 -13.32 -0.89 6.34
C LEU A 29 -13.04 -0.43 4.91
N PHE A 30 -14.11 -0.33 4.13
CA PHE A 30 -14.11 0.20 2.78
C PHE A 30 -14.75 1.59 2.79
N ASP A 31 -13.96 2.61 2.52
CA ASP A 31 -14.40 4.01 2.49
C ASP A 31 -14.43 4.51 1.04
N TYR A 32 -15.64 4.78 0.55
CA TYR A 32 -15.85 5.25 -0.82
C TYR A 32 -15.65 6.76 -0.91
N GLN A 33 -14.76 7.18 -1.81
CA GLN A 33 -14.41 8.58 -2.01
C GLN A 33 -14.37 8.95 -3.49
N GLN A 34 -14.86 10.15 -3.79
CA GLN A 34 -14.93 10.64 -5.16
C GLN A 34 -13.56 10.97 -5.76
N THR A 35 -12.53 11.11 -4.92
CA THR A 35 -11.17 11.43 -5.36
C THR A 35 -10.14 10.62 -4.57
N ARG A 36 -8.92 10.52 -5.11
CA ARG A 36 -7.78 9.91 -4.42
C ARG A 36 -7.03 10.89 -3.50
N SER A 37 -7.64 12.02 -3.14
CA SER A 37 -6.97 13.05 -2.37
C SER A 37 -6.55 12.54 -0.99
N GLY A 38 -5.33 12.88 -0.56
CA GLY A 38 -4.85 12.55 0.79
C GLY A 38 -5.64 13.20 1.93
N LYS A 39 -6.61 14.08 1.64
CA LYS A 39 -7.53 14.61 2.66
C LYS A 39 -8.40 13.51 3.28
N HIS A 40 -8.79 12.50 2.48
CA HIS A 40 -9.71 11.46 2.94
C HIS A 40 -9.11 10.58 4.04
N PRO A 41 -7.89 10.02 3.88
CA PRO A 41 -7.26 9.30 4.99
C PRO A 41 -6.89 10.22 6.16
N ALA A 42 -6.60 11.51 5.92
CA ALA A 42 -6.32 12.45 7.01
C ALA A 42 -7.57 12.76 7.87
N GLU A 43 -8.73 12.89 7.24
CA GLU A 43 -10.02 13.06 7.92
C GLU A 43 -10.45 11.77 8.63
N PHE A 44 -10.39 10.62 7.96
CA PHE A 44 -10.77 9.33 8.53
C PHE A 44 -9.89 8.93 9.73
N LEU A 45 -8.57 9.15 9.64
CA LEU A 45 -7.62 8.84 10.71
C LEU A 45 -7.42 10.00 11.70
N SER A 46 -8.35 10.95 11.75
CA SER A 46 -8.26 12.05 12.71
C SER A 46 -8.21 11.53 14.14
N GLY A 47 -7.20 11.97 14.90
CA GLY A 47 -6.93 11.51 16.27
C GLY A 47 -6.14 10.20 16.37
N PHE A 48 -5.90 9.48 15.27
CA PHE A 48 -4.98 8.35 15.26
C PHE A 48 -3.53 8.83 15.40
N SER A 49 -2.72 8.05 16.12
CA SER A 49 -1.28 8.27 16.23
C SER A 49 -0.56 6.92 16.35
N GLY A 50 0.72 6.89 15.99
CA GLY A 50 1.51 5.66 15.96
C GLY A 50 1.94 5.26 14.56
N TYR A 51 2.00 3.97 14.27
CA TYR A 51 2.49 3.45 12.99
C TYR A 51 1.34 3.25 12.00
N LEU A 52 1.50 3.76 10.78
CA LEU A 52 0.53 3.57 9.71
C LEU A 52 1.20 2.83 8.54
N GLN A 53 0.82 1.58 8.33
CA GLN A 53 1.31 0.78 7.20
C GLN A 53 0.60 1.17 5.90
N VAL A 54 1.37 1.58 4.90
CA VAL A 54 0.86 2.14 3.64
C VAL A 54 1.48 1.48 2.41
N ASP A 55 0.83 1.63 1.25
CA ASP A 55 1.33 1.14 -0.04
C ASP A 55 2.43 2.00 -0.67
N GLY A 56 2.77 3.14 -0.05
CA GLY A 56 3.74 4.12 -0.55
C GLY A 56 3.12 5.28 -1.32
N TYR A 57 1.79 5.40 -1.38
CA TYR A 57 1.13 6.55 -2.01
C TYR A 57 1.41 7.87 -1.25
N ALA A 58 1.88 8.89 -1.96
CA ALA A 58 2.25 10.17 -1.36
C ALA A 58 1.11 10.90 -0.63
N GLY A 59 -0.15 10.57 -0.92
CA GLY A 59 -1.31 11.15 -0.25
C GLY A 59 -1.35 10.92 1.26
N TYR A 60 -0.74 9.84 1.76
CA TYR A 60 -0.68 9.56 3.20
C TYR A 60 0.20 10.54 3.98
N GLY A 61 1.07 11.30 3.32
CA GLY A 61 1.86 12.36 3.96
C GLY A 61 1.03 13.49 4.56
N ARG A 62 -0.28 13.53 4.31
CA ARG A 62 -1.22 14.49 4.92
C ARG A 62 -1.78 14.02 6.26
N VAL A 63 -1.59 12.75 6.64
CA VAL A 63 -2.06 12.23 7.93
C VAL A 63 -1.11 12.74 9.02
N PRO A 64 -1.60 13.54 10.00
CA PRO A 64 -0.74 14.08 11.03
C PRO A 64 -0.40 13.03 12.09
N ASN A 65 0.68 13.25 12.84
CA ASN A 65 1.03 12.48 14.05
C ASN A 65 1.22 10.96 13.86
N VAL A 66 1.55 10.53 12.64
CA VAL A 66 1.85 9.12 12.32
C VAL A 66 3.29 8.94 11.84
N THR A 67 3.82 7.75 12.08
CA THR A 67 5.02 7.25 11.41
C THR A 67 4.59 6.32 10.29
N LEU A 68 4.80 6.73 9.04
CA LEU A 68 4.49 5.91 7.88
C LEU A 68 5.47 4.75 7.76
N ILE A 69 4.96 3.53 7.63
CA ILE A 69 5.76 2.33 7.35
C ILE A 69 5.33 1.70 6.03
N GLY A 70 6.30 1.26 5.23
CA GLY A 70 6.03 0.68 3.92
C GLY A 70 5.49 -0.74 4.01
N CYS A 71 4.49 -1.07 3.18
CA CYS A 71 3.96 -2.42 3.07
C CYS A 71 4.93 -3.34 2.29
N TRP A 72 5.41 -4.40 2.93
CA TRP A 72 6.33 -5.38 2.31
C TRP A 72 5.77 -6.03 1.04
N ALA A 73 4.45 -6.25 0.97
CA ALA A 73 3.82 -6.80 -0.24
C ALA A 73 3.95 -5.85 -1.43
N HIS A 74 3.84 -4.53 -1.20
CA HIS A 74 4.00 -3.51 -2.23
C HIS A 74 5.45 -3.40 -2.69
N VAL A 75 6.40 -3.40 -1.76
CA VAL A 75 7.84 -3.40 -2.08
C VAL A 75 8.23 -4.64 -2.89
N ARG A 76 7.78 -5.83 -2.44
CA ARG A 76 8.00 -7.10 -3.14
C ARG A 76 7.48 -7.08 -4.57
N ARG A 77 6.28 -6.52 -4.79
CA ARG A 77 5.68 -6.42 -6.13
C ARG A 77 6.57 -5.62 -7.08
N GLY A 78 7.11 -4.49 -6.63
CA GLY A 78 8.03 -3.67 -7.44
C GLY A 78 9.28 -4.43 -7.88
N PHE A 79 9.87 -5.25 -6.99
CA PHE A 79 11.01 -6.10 -7.36
C PHE A 79 10.64 -7.18 -8.38
N VAL A 80 9.47 -7.83 -8.22
CA VAL A 80 8.98 -8.83 -9.17
C VAL A 80 8.71 -8.22 -10.55
N GLU A 81 8.05 -7.07 -10.61
CA GLU A 81 7.77 -6.34 -11.85
C GLU A 81 9.07 -5.95 -12.56
N THR A 82 10.06 -5.47 -11.80
CA THR A 82 11.38 -5.11 -12.34
C THR A 82 12.08 -6.34 -12.93
N LEU A 83 12.11 -7.47 -12.21
CA LEU A 83 12.71 -8.72 -12.69
C LEU A 83 12.04 -9.27 -13.96
N ALA A 84 10.73 -9.06 -14.11
CA ALA A 84 9.99 -9.48 -15.29
C ALA A 84 10.42 -8.72 -16.57
N ILE A 85 10.86 -7.46 -16.40
CA ILE A 85 11.27 -6.57 -17.50
C ILE A 85 12.75 -6.73 -17.85
N LEU A 86 13.61 -7.06 -16.87
CA LEU A 86 15.05 -7.23 -17.09
C LEU A 86 15.38 -8.33 -18.12
N ALA A 87 16.50 -8.19 -18.83
CA ALA A 87 17.02 -9.26 -19.71
C ALA A 87 17.32 -10.52 -18.89
N LYS A 88 17.13 -11.72 -19.46
CA LYS A 88 17.28 -13.00 -18.72
C LYS A 88 18.65 -13.15 -18.06
N GLU A 89 19.72 -12.74 -18.74
CA GLU A 89 21.08 -12.69 -18.20
C GLU A 89 21.21 -11.83 -16.94
N SER A 90 20.39 -10.78 -16.80
CA SER A 90 20.43 -9.85 -15.66
C SER A 90 19.49 -10.27 -14.51
N ARG A 91 18.72 -11.36 -14.64
CA ARG A 91 17.73 -11.80 -13.63
C ARG A 91 18.31 -12.65 -12.51
N SER A 92 19.54 -13.13 -12.65
CA SER A 92 20.15 -14.07 -11.71
C SER A 92 21.59 -13.68 -11.40
N GLY A 93 21.85 -13.28 -10.16
CA GLY A 93 23.20 -12.99 -9.68
C GLY A 93 23.21 -12.28 -8.33
N ALA A 94 24.28 -12.47 -7.56
CA ALA A 94 24.53 -11.82 -6.28
C ALA A 94 24.66 -10.27 -6.38
N THR A 95 24.59 -9.71 -7.58
CA THR A 95 24.64 -8.28 -7.88
C THR A 95 23.31 -7.72 -8.42
N CYS A 96 22.31 -8.57 -8.65
CA CYS A 96 21.01 -8.13 -9.15
C CYS A 96 20.18 -7.53 -8.01
N ALA A 97 20.19 -6.20 -7.88
CA ALA A 97 19.50 -5.50 -6.79
C ALA A 97 18.00 -5.87 -6.65
N PRO A 98 17.21 -6.02 -7.73
CA PRO A 98 15.84 -6.51 -7.62
C PRO A 98 15.71 -7.94 -7.09
N ALA A 99 16.64 -8.83 -7.42
CA ALA A 99 16.65 -10.20 -6.90
C ALA A 99 16.98 -10.23 -5.40
N ILE A 100 18.00 -9.46 -4.99
CA ILE A 100 18.38 -9.30 -3.57
C ILE A 100 17.21 -8.71 -2.77
N GLY A 101 16.56 -7.67 -3.30
CA GLY A 101 15.40 -7.04 -2.66
C GLY A 101 14.22 -7.99 -2.53
N LEU A 102 13.96 -8.82 -3.55
CA LEU A 102 12.93 -9.85 -3.50
C LEU A 102 13.23 -10.90 -2.43
N GLU A 103 14.47 -11.37 -2.33
CA GLU A 103 14.89 -12.32 -1.29
C GLU A 103 14.70 -11.75 0.12
N TYR A 104 15.10 -10.49 0.31
CA TYR A 104 14.90 -9.79 1.58
C TYR A 104 13.41 -9.70 1.96
N CYS A 105 12.55 -9.27 1.04
CA CYS A 105 11.10 -9.23 1.26
C CYS A 105 10.50 -10.61 1.58
N ASN A 106 11.00 -11.67 0.95
CA ASN A 106 10.55 -13.05 1.20
C ASN A 106 11.00 -13.52 2.60
N ALA A 107 12.19 -13.14 3.06
CA ALA A 107 12.66 -13.44 4.41
C ALA A 107 11.77 -12.78 5.48
N CYS A 108 11.47 -11.48 5.35
CA CYS A 108 10.60 -10.75 6.27
C CYS A 108 9.16 -11.31 6.32
N SER A 109 8.65 -11.76 5.18
CA SER A 109 7.31 -12.38 5.13
C SER A 109 7.25 -13.70 5.90
N ARG A 110 8.36 -14.45 5.97
CA ARG A 110 8.43 -15.73 6.70
C ARG A 110 8.62 -15.55 8.20
N SER A 111 9.32 -14.49 8.64
CA SER A 111 9.50 -14.19 10.06
C SER A 111 8.24 -13.66 10.76
N ASN A 112 7.27 -13.14 10.02
CA ASN A 112 5.99 -12.64 10.54
C ASN A 112 4.88 -13.72 10.66
N VAL A 113 5.24 -15.00 10.44
CA VAL A 113 4.33 -16.16 10.48
C VAL A 113 4.47 -16.97 11.78
N ASN A 114 5.34 -16.57 12.71
CA ASN A 114 5.44 -17.17 14.05
C ASN A 114 4.77 -16.28 15.10
#